data_AF-A0A3D6ELG5-F1
#
_entry.id   AF-A0A3D6ELG5-F1
#
_cell.length_a   1.000
_cell.length_b   1.000
_cell.length_c   1.000
_cell.angle_alpha   90.00
_cell.angle_beta   90.00
_cell.angle_gamma   90.00
#
_symmetry.space_group_name_H-M   'P 1'
#
loop_
_entity.id
_entity.type
_entity.pdbx_description
1 polymer ?
#
loop_
_entity_poly.entity_id
_entity_poly.type
_entity_poly.pdbx_seq_one_letter_code
_entity_poly.pdbx_strand_id
1 'polypeptide(L)' 'MDQLLVSTRKGLFSARRQGKGAWALEGVSFLGDNVSLAMQDPRDGAWYAALDHG' A
#
# COMPACT_ATOMS: atom_id res chain seq x y z
N MET A 1 15.13 3.68 -2.23
CA MET A 1 14.17 4.08 -3.27
C MET A 1 12.82 4.22 -2.61
N ASP A 2 12.12 5.31 -2.86
CA ASP A 2 10.90 5.63 -2.11
C ASP A 2 9.73 4.76 -2.56
N GLN A 3 8.95 4.33 -1.59
CA GLN A 3 7.74 3.54 -1.79
C GLN A 3 6.56 4.25 -1.14
N LEU A 4 5.39 4.13 -1.76
CA LEU A 4 4.14 4.70 -1.29
C LEU A 4 3.11 3.57 -1.15
N LEU A 5 2.43 3.55 -0.01
CA LEU A 5 1.27 2.71 0.25
C LEU A 5 0.01 3.55 0.09
N VAL A 6 -0.96 3.05 -0.68
CA VAL A 6 -2.22 3.72 -0.97
C VAL A 6 -3.37 2.81 -0.52
N SER A 7 -3.91 3.10 0.67
CA SER A 7 -5.08 2.43 1.23
C SER A 7 -6.36 2.96 0.57
N THR A 8 -7.20 2.06 0.06
CA THR A 8 -8.43 2.42 -0.64
C THR A 8 -9.57 1.47 -0.29
N ARG A 9 -10.80 1.82 -0.70
CA ARG A 9 -11.96 0.91 -0.69
C ARG A 9 -11.90 -0.21 -1.76
N LYS A 10 -10.78 -0.33 -2.48
CA LYS A 10 -10.57 -1.31 -3.56
C LYS A 10 -9.32 -2.16 -3.32
N GLY A 11 -8.71 -2.06 -2.15
CA GLY A 11 -7.48 -2.75 -1.77
C GLY A 11 -6.34 -1.80 -1.42
N LEU A 12 -5.19 -2.41 -1.14
CA LEU A 12 -3.92 -1.74 -0.86
C LEU A 12 -3.04 -1.78 -2.10
N PHE A 13 -2.66 -0.61 -2.59
CA PHE A 13 -1.75 -0.49 -3.73
C PHE A 13 -0.37 -0.03 -3.25
N SER A 14 0.69 -0.66 -3.76
CA SER A 14 2.05 -0.17 -3.60
C SER A 14 2.48 0.54 -4.87
N ALA A 15 3.13 1.69 -4.71
CA ALA A 15 3.71 2.44 -5.81
C ALA A 15 5.18 2.74 -5.52
N ARG A 16 5.98 2.71 -6.57
CA ARG A 16 7.40 3.06 -6.50
C ARG A 16 7.64 4.39 -7.18
N ARG A 17 8.47 5.23 -6.56
CA ARG A 17 8.87 6.50 -7.14
C ARG A 17 9.68 6.24 -8.41
N GLN A 18 9.22 6.83 -9.50
CA GLN A 18 9.93 6.89 -10.78
C GLN A 18 10.62 8.25 -10.92
N GLY A 19 11.32 8.45 -12.04
CA GLY A 19 11.91 9.75 -12.38
C GLY A 19 10.86 10.88 -12.44
N LYS A 20 11.33 12.13 -12.35
CA LYS A 20 10.51 13.35 -12.53
C LYS A 20 9.20 13.39 -11.71
N GLY A 21 9.22 12.88 -10.47
CA GLY A 21 8.06 12.94 -9.58
C GLY A 21 6.90 12.01 -9.98
N ALA A 22 7.09 11.15 -10.98
CA ALA A 22 6.12 10.14 -11.35
C ALA A 22 6.13 8.99 -10.34
N TRP A 23 4.99 8.31 -10.22
CA TRP A 23 4.83 7.08 -9.46
C TRP A 23 4.27 6.02 -10.40
N ALA A 24 4.79 4.80 -10.28
CA ALA A 24 4.25 3.65 -10.98
C ALA A 24 3.71 2.67 -9.95
N LEU A 25 2.52 2.13 -10.18
CA LEU A 25 2.00 1.01 -9.40
C LEU A 25 2.93 -0.19 -9.58
N GLU A 26 3.31 -0.79 -8.46
CA GLU A 26 4.20 -1.94 -8.40
C GLU A 26 3.43 -3.20 -8.02
N GLY A 27 2.35 -3.07 -7.25
CA GLY A 27 1.54 -4.20 -6.83
C GLY A 27 0.22 -3.81 -6.21
N VAL A 28 -0.60 -4.84 -5.99
CA VAL A 28 -1.87 -4.76 -5.26
C VAL A 28 -1.98 -5.92 -4.28
N SER A 29 -2.50 -5.64 -3.09
CA SER A 29 -2.88 -6.61 -2.06
C SER A 29 -4.34 -6.37 -1.66
N PHE A 30 -5.06 -7.43 -1.27
CA PHE A 30 -6.47 -7.34 -0.85
C PHE A 30 -7.37 -6.66 -1.91
N LEU A 31 -7.18 -7.01 -3.19
CA LEU A 31 -7.92 -6.39 -4.29
C LEU A 31 -9.43 -6.58 -4.09
N GLY A 32 -10.15 -5.47 -4.02
CA GLY A 32 -11.60 -5.45 -3.79
C GLY A 32 -12.01 -5.27 -2.32
N ASP A 33 -11.10 -5.45 -1.37
CA ASP A 33 -11.39 -5.25 0.05
C ASP A 33 -11.17 -3.79 0.48
N ASN A 34 -11.90 -3.36 1.52
CA ASN A 34 -11.66 -2.06 2.13
C ASN A 34 -10.38 -2.11 2.99
N VAL A 35 -9.40 -1.28 2.64
CA VAL A 35 -8.20 -1.06 3.46
C VAL A 35 -8.30 0.35 4.03
N SER A 36 -8.53 0.46 5.35
CA SER A 36 -8.75 1.74 6.03
C SER A 36 -7.45 2.42 6.48
N LEU A 37 -6.42 1.61 6.75
CA LEU A 37 -5.09 2.07 7.14
C LEU A 37 -4.04 1.10 6.59
N ALA A 38 -2.88 1.63 6.21
CA ALA A 38 -1.70 0.84 5.92
C ALA A 38 -0.46 1.48 6.57
N MET A 39 0.47 0.66 7.03
CA MET A 39 1.71 1.10 7.68
C MET A 39 2.87 0.22 7.25
N GLN A 40 4.01 0.84 6.94
CA GLN A 40 5.28 0.14 6.84
C GLN A 40 5.91 0.09 8.24
N ASP A 41 6.28 -1.10 8.70
CA ASP A 41 6.93 -1.27 9.99
C ASP A 41 8.45 -1.48 9.81
N PRO A 42 9.30 -0.52 10.22
CA PRO A 42 10.75 -0.66 10.07
C PRO A 42 11.37 -1.70 11.02
N ARG A 43 10.61 -2.22 11.99
CA ARG A 43 11.12 -3.18 12.99
C ARG A 43 11.28 -4.57 12.41
N ASP A 44 10.39 -4.97 11.51
CA ASP A 44 10.38 -6.29 10.86
C ASP A 44 10.36 -6.22 9.33
N GLY A 45 10.22 -5.03 8.76
CA GLY A 45 10.16 -4.81 7.31
C GLY A 45 8.82 -5.20 6.68
N ALA A 46 7.82 -5.57 7.49
CA ALA A 46 6.49 -5.93 7.01
C ALA A 46 5.63 -4.70 6.71
N TRP A 47 4.58 -4.91 5.91
CA TRP A 47 3.48 -3.96 5.80
C TRP A 47 2.26 -4.52 6.50
N TYR A 48 1.62 -3.66 7.28
CA TYR A 48 0.39 -3.96 7.97
C TYR A 48 -0.77 -3.25 7.28
N ALA A 49 -1.85 -3.97 7.05
CA ALA A 49 -3.11 -3.45 6.51
C ALA A 49 -4.22 -3.66 7.54
N ALA A 50 -4.98 -2.60 7.83
CA ALA A 50 -6.21 -2.71 8.59
C ALA A 50 -7.35 -3.03 7.62
N LEU A 51 -7.95 -4.21 7.80
CA LEU A 51 -9.07 -4.72 7.02
C LEU A 51 -10.33 -4.73 7.86
N ASP A 52 -11.45 -4.36 7.24
CA ASP A 52 -12.77 -4.52 7.85
C ASP A 52 -13.27 -5.94 7.55
N HIS A 53 -13.07 -6.87 8.48
CA HIS A 53 -13.57 -8.25 8.37
C HIS A 53 -14.85 -8.53 9.17
N GLY A 54 -15.44 -7.49 9.76
CA GLY A 54 -16.63 -7.61 10.61
C GLY A 54 -16.30 -7.93 12.06
#